data_AF-A0A0S7BBB8-F1
#
_entry.id   AF-A0A0S7BBB8-F1
#
_cell.length_a   1.000
_cell.length_b   1.000
_cell.length_c   1.000
_cell.angle_alpha   90.00
_cell.angle_beta   90.00
_cell.angle_gamma   90.00
#
_symmetry.space_group_name_H-M   'P 1'
#
loop_
_entity.id
_entity.type
_entity.pdbx_description
1 polymer ?
#
loop_
_entity_poly.entity_id
_entity_poly.type
_entity_poly.pdbx_seq_one_letter_code
_entity_poly.pdbx_strand_id
1 'polypeptide(L)'
;MLNRTWQFTLDNISHQVILNFSLSHHYRLQFDGKTIFQKSILKTIEHYQTLEIPGHQVEIGIIPGVFSNEVYLRVDDEFISPLGNRKYKIGKETKKRFDNLENWRNLANTLGFNFYANPNIDPALRFRLVGHFFNLLVIIFPGLKNYRNTILPGVFVGIQHASMIEEQIKSVNKSEDLIQFQKKLKIAKDEFEISSTMTVLFIPDIRKRTTSQRAQVIKDFLSLMARYLKPGMEKCEGLECKKGLKEPLHLVFINMIPYLMCSDCISQITEIGKRKKAEYEKQPTNLKIGIINGCMTGLLCAIGGGMLIAFVQKLGFALWSAFSVFLVFMLVNNVIVKALTKWTNFSMLASLIITELSIYLGIFLGSVGEVILGQQFSFSWNEILERFLEFLNTPEFLSINITFIIFLIIPLSIYNSINHSKSVTRAFSPDVEVITDL
;
A
#
# COMPACT_ATOMS: atom_id res chain seq x y z
N MET A 1 -2.06 -26.44 -21.18
CA MET A 1 -0.67 -26.53 -20.65
C MET A 1 0.18 -25.69 -21.58
N LEU A 2 0.83 -24.62 -21.09
CA LEU A 2 1.71 -23.82 -21.93
C LEU A 2 3.14 -24.35 -21.70
N ASN A 3 3.85 -24.73 -22.76
CA ASN A 3 5.25 -25.12 -22.68
C ASN A 3 6.05 -24.13 -23.54
N ARG A 4 7.11 -23.56 -22.96
CA ARG A 4 8.02 -22.65 -23.65
C ARG A 4 9.43 -23.19 -23.51
N THR A 5 10.10 -23.36 -24.64
CA THR A 5 11.50 -23.79 -24.68
C THR A 5 12.33 -22.71 -25.33
N TRP A 6 13.48 -22.40 -24.75
CA TRP A 6 14.50 -21.55 -25.34
C TRP A 6 15.78 -22.37 -25.51
N GLN A 7 16.53 -22.04 -26.55
CA GLN A 7 17.88 -22.53 -26.78
C GLN A 7 18.77 -21.33 -27.10
N PHE A 8 19.95 -21.32 -26.51
CA PHE A 8 20.99 -20.32 -26.75
C PHE A 8 22.36 -20.96 -26.56
N THR A 9 23.41 -20.28 -27.02
CA THR A 9 24.78 -20.77 -26.94
C THR A 9 25.63 -19.72 -26.25
N LEU A 10 26.37 -20.12 -25.21
CA LEU A 10 27.37 -19.29 -24.52
C LEU A 10 28.69 -20.06 -24.51
N ASP A 11 29.80 -19.41 -24.83
CA ASP A 11 31.14 -20.04 -24.85
C ASP A 11 31.20 -21.38 -25.62
N ASN A 12 30.47 -21.48 -26.74
CA ASN A 12 30.30 -22.70 -27.56
C ASN A 12 29.56 -23.87 -26.87
N ILE A 13 28.95 -23.64 -25.72
CA ILE A 13 28.10 -24.61 -25.02
C ILE A 13 26.65 -24.26 -25.30
N SER A 14 25.88 -25.22 -25.81
CA SER A 14 24.44 -25.04 -26.03
C SER A 14 23.67 -25.30 -24.75
N HIS A 15 22.85 -24.33 -24.37
CA HIS A 15 21.99 -24.38 -23.20
C HIS A 15 20.51 -24.44 -23.60
N GLN A 16 19.73 -25.10 -22.78
CA GLN A 16 18.29 -25.24 -22.94
C GLN A 16 17.54 -24.82 -21.68
N VAL A 17 16.58 -23.92 -21.84
CA VAL A 17 15.65 -23.52 -20.79
C VAL A 17 14.25 -23.98 -21.17
N ILE A 18 13.57 -24.71 -20.29
CA ILE A 18 12.19 -25.17 -20.48
C ILE A 18 11.34 -24.63 -19.34
N LEU A 19 10.25 -23.95 -19.67
CA LEU A 19 9.23 -23.51 -18.73
C LEU A 19 7.90 -24.18 -19.03
N ASN A 20 7.44 -24.99 -18.08
CA ASN A 20 6.17 -25.70 -18.13
C ASN A 20 5.13 -25.03 -17.22
N PHE A 21 3.95 -24.72 -17.77
CA PHE A 21 2.80 -24.19 -17.04
C PHE A 21 1.73 -25.25 -16.83
N SER A 22 1.43 -25.57 -15.57
CA SER A 22 0.23 -26.35 -15.23
C SER A 22 -1.02 -25.45 -15.17
N LEU A 23 -2.19 -26.08 -15.28
CA LEU A 23 -3.50 -25.40 -15.11
C LEU A 23 -3.70 -24.86 -13.67
N SER A 24 -2.94 -25.38 -12.70
CA SER A 24 -3.02 -25.00 -11.28
C SER A 24 -2.05 -23.88 -10.88
N HIS A 25 -1.61 -23.03 -11.81
CA HIS A 25 -0.64 -21.94 -11.57
C HIS A 25 0.70 -22.42 -11.00
N HIS A 26 1.04 -23.69 -11.21
CA HIS A 26 2.37 -24.22 -10.92
C HIS A 26 3.23 -24.11 -12.16
N TYR A 27 4.45 -23.64 -11.96
CA TYR A 27 5.44 -23.49 -12.99
C TYR A 27 6.66 -24.31 -12.60
N ARG A 28 7.17 -25.04 -13.58
CA ARG A 28 8.39 -25.81 -13.45
C ARG A 28 9.36 -25.30 -14.49
N LEU A 29 10.47 -24.76 -14.00
CA LEU A 29 11.55 -24.26 -14.81
C LEU A 29 12.69 -25.28 -14.77
N GLN A 30 13.17 -25.64 -15.95
CA GLN A 30 14.31 -26.52 -16.14
C GLN A 30 15.40 -25.78 -16.93
N PHE A 31 16.64 -25.98 -16.51
CA PHE A 31 17.84 -25.52 -17.18
C PHE A 31 18.74 -26.73 -17.41
N ASP A 32 19.07 -27.02 -18.68
CA ASP A 32 19.86 -28.18 -19.10
C ASP A 32 19.37 -29.50 -18.48
N GLY A 33 18.04 -29.70 -18.50
CA GLY A 33 17.36 -30.88 -17.96
C GLY A 33 17.21 -30.90 -16.43
N LYS A 34 17.90 -30.03 -15.68
CA LYS A 34 17.79 -29.94 -14.22
C LYS A 34 16.67 -28.99 -13.83
N THR A 35 15.83 -29.39 -12.87
CA THR A 35 14.78 -28.50 -12.34
C THR A 35 15.42 -27.52 -11.38
N ILE A 36 15.45 -26.25 -11.77
CA ILE A 36 16.04 -25.17 -10.98
C ILE A 36 15.00 -24.43 -10.14
N PHE A 37 13.73 -24.49 -10.56
CA PHE A 37 12.68 -23.79 -9.87
C PHE A 37 11.33 -24.49 -10.05
N GLN A 38 10.61 -24.68 -8.94
CA GLN A 38 9.23 -25.17 -8.91
C GLN A 38 8.47 -24.43 -7.81
N LYS A 39 7.43 -23.66 -8.18
CA LYS A 39 6.62 -22.91 -7.21
C LYS A 39 5.19 -22.75 -7.72
N SER A 40 4.27 -22.44 -6.81
CA SER A 40 2.95 -21.91 -7.14
C SER A 40 3.05 -20.39 -7.23
N ILE A 41 2.58 -19.79 -8.33
CA ILE A 41 2.54 -18.33 -8.49
C ILE A 41 1.26 -17.83 -7.79
N LEU A 42 1.42 -16.86 -6.90
CA LEU A 42 0.34 -15.93 -6.60
C LEU A 42 0.24 -14.96 -7.78
N LYS A 43 -0.92 -14.92 -8.46
CA LYS A 43 -1.18 -14.20 -9.74
C LYS A 43 -0.73 -12.73 -9.82
N THR A 44 -0.29 -12.12 -8.72
CA THR A 44 -0.10 -10.67 -8.60
C THR A 44 1.36 -10.21 -8.57
N ILE A 45 2.34 -11.12 -8.53
CA ILE A 45 3.76 -10.74 -8.36
C ILE A 45 4.56 -11.19 -9.58
N GLU A 46 5.43 -10.31 -10.07
CA GLU A 46 6.45 -10.67 -11.06
C GLU A 46 7.42 -11.69 -10.45
N HIS A 47 7.75 -12.73 -11.22
CA HIS A 47 8.74 -13.71 -10.80
C HIS A 47 9.87 -13.71 -11.80
N TYR A 48 11.10 -13.70 -11.31
CA TYR A 48 12.26 -13.94 -12.15
C TYR A 48 13.28 -14.77 -11.41
N GLN A 49 14.10 -15.47 -12.19
CA GLN A 49 15.14 -16.34 -11.73
C GLN A 49 16.39 -16.03 -12.54
N THR A 50 17.46 -15.63 -11.86
CA THR A 50 18.79 -15.56 -12.45
C THR A 50 19.38 -16.96 -12.47
N LEU A 51 20.00 -17.33 -13.58
CA LEU A 51 20.72 -18.59 -13.75
C LEU A 51 22.20 -18.32 -13.57
N GLU A 52 22.86 -19.11 -12.73
CA GLU A 52 24.30 -18.99 -12.50
C GLU A 52 25.06 -19.62 -13.66
N ILE A 53 25.52 -18.78 -14.59
CA ILE A 53 26.46 -19.15 -15.64
C ILE A 53 27.69 -18.23 -15.49
N PRO A 54 28.90 -18.76 -15.28
CA PRO A 54 30.09 -17.94 -15.08
C PRO A 54 30.28 -16.92 -16.22
N GLY A 55 30.50 -15.65 -15.87
CA GLY A 55 30.74 -14.59 -16.84
C GLY A 55 29.50 -14.05 -17.58
N HIS A 56 28.34 -14.68 -17.43
CA HIS A 56 27.13 -14.35 -18.19
C HIS A 56 25.94 -14.01 -17.28
N GLN A 57 25.13 -13.03 -17.68
CA GLN A 57 23.90 -12.68 -17.00
C GLN A 57 22.71 -13.33 -17.70
N VAL A 58 22.20 -14.41 -17.12
CA VAL A 58 21.01 -15.10 -17.66
C VAL A 58 19.84 -14.94 -16.70
N GLU A 59 18.73 -14.39 -17.18
CA GLU A 59 17.52 -14.16 -16.41
C GLU A 59 16.30 -14.70 -17.17
N ILE A 60 15.48 -15.51 -16.51
CA ILE A 60 14.14 -15.84 -16.98
C ILE A 60 13.12 -15.19 -16.07
N GLY A 61 12.10 -14.56 -16.66
CA GLY A 61 11.04 -13.93 -15.89
C GLY A 61 9.65 -14.17 -16.45
N ILE A 62 8.70 -14.10 -15.54
CA ILE A 62 7.26 -14.20 -15.72
C ILE A 62 6.66 -12.91 -15.18
N ILE A 63 6.04 -12.13 -16.06
CA ILE A 63 5.42 -10.86 -15.75
C ILE A 63 3.90 -11.03 -15.86
N PRO A 64 3.13 -10.84 -14.77
CA PRO A 64 1.69 -10.95 -14.82
C PRO A 64 1.12 -9.83 -15.70
N GLY A 65 0.41 -10.22 -16.77
CA GLY A 65 -0.36 -9.30 -17.59
C GLY A 65 -1.85 -9.37 -17.25
N VAL A 66 -2.63 -8.43 -17.81
CA VAL A 66 -4.08 -8.34 -17.57
C VAL A 66 -4.83 -9.60 -18.03
N PHE A 67 -4.43 -10.17 -19.16
CA PHE A 67 -5.10 -11.32 -19.78
C PHE A 67 -4.27 -12.61 -19.74
N SER A 68 -2.95 -12.49 -19.73
CA SER A 68 -2.03 -13.61 -19.70
C SER A 68 -0.68 -13.18 -19.14
N ASN A 69 0.09 -14.13 -18.61
CA ASN A 69 1.46 -13.87 -18.18
C ASN A 69 2.37 -13.75 -19.40
N GLU A 70 3.17 -12.69 -19.43
CA GLU A 70 4.29 -12.56 -20.35
C GLU A 70 5.50 -13.31 -19.78
N VAL A 71 6.25 -13.98 -20.63
CA VAL A 71 7.44 -14.73 -20.23
C VAL A 71 8.57 -14.39 -21.16
N TYR A 72 9.75 -14.13 -20.60
CA TYR A 72 10.95 -13.80 -21.35
C TYR A 72 12.16 -14.58 -20.83
N LEU A 73 13.15 -14.77 -21.70
CA LEU A 73 14.51 -15.15 -21.36
C LEU A 73 15.43 -14.03 -21.85
N ARG A 74 16.32 -13.55 -20.99
CA ARG A 74 17.34 -12.55 -21.28
C ARG A 74 18.71 -13.14 -21.00
N VAL A 75 19.63 -12.97 -21.93
CA VAL A 75 21.04 -13.41 -21.85
C VAL A 75 21.89 -12.22 -22.25
N ASP A 76 22.76 -11.75 -21.35
CA ASP A 76 23.67 -10.61 -21.56
C ASP A 76 22.98 -9.40 -22.22
N ASP A 77 21.85 -9.01 -21.63
CA ASP A 77 21.01 -7.89 -22.08
C ASP A 77 20.20 -8.10 -23.36
N GLU A 78 20.30 -9.27 -24.00
CA GLU A 78 19.52 -9.63 -25.18
C GLU A 78 18.36 -10.57 -24.87
N PHE A 79 17.21 -10.34 -25.51
CA PHE A 79 16.05 -11.22 -25.37
C PHE A 79 16.13 -12.41 -26.31
N ILE A 80 16.11 -13.61 -25.74
CA ILE A 80 16.11 -14.85 -26.51
C ILE A 80 14.67 -15.24 -26.87
N SER A 81 14.44 -15.47 -28.15
CA SER A 81 13.14 -15.92 -28.64
C SER A 81 12.93 -17.41 -28.32
N PRO A 82 11.72 -17.82 -27.91
CA PRO A 82 11.42 -19.23 -27.70
C PRO A 82 11.43 -20.00 -29.03
N LEU A 83 11.85 -21.27 -28.97
CA LEU A 83 11.85 -22.20 -30.09
C LEU A 83 10.48 -22.25 -30.78
N GLY A 84 10.51 -22.28 -32.11
CA GLY A 84 9.30 -22.32 -32.94
C GLY A 84 8.60 -20.96 -33.11
N ASN A 85 9.03 -19.89 -32.44
CA ASN A 85 8.43 -18.56 -32.57
C ASN A 85 9.42 -17.51 -33.05
N ARG A 86 9.75 -17.53 -34.35
CA ARG A 86 10.71 -16.60 -34.99
C ARG A 86 10.26 -15.13 -35.00
N LYS A 87 8.98 -14.84 -34.73
CA LYS A 87 8.43 -13.47 -34.64
C LYS A 87 8.12 -13.07 -33.20
N TYR A 88 8.75 -13.70 -32.22
CA TYR A 88 8.54 -13.36 -30.83
C TYR A 88 8.91 -11.89 -30.59
N LYS A 89 7.91 -11.10 -30.20
CA LYS A 89 8.09 -9.74 -29.71
C LYS A 89 7.90 -9.79 -28.21
N ILE A 90 8.80 -9.12 -27.47
CA ILE A 90 8.57 -8.87 -26.06
C ILE A 90 7.22 -8.20 -25.88
N GLY A 91 6.47 -8.65 -24.88
CA GLY A 91 5.17 -8.08 -24.61
C GLY A 91 5.28 -6.67 -24.01
N LYS A 92 4.14 -6.01 -23.86
CA LYS A 92 4.07 -4.61 -23.44
C LYS A 92 4.53 -4.44 -21.99
N GLU A 93 4.16 -5.37 -21.11
CA GLU A 93 4.53 -5.29 -19.70
C GLU A 93 6.01 -5.60 -19.50
N THR A 94 6.56 -6.56 -20.24
CA THR A 94 8.00 -6.86 -20.31
C THR A 94 8.77 -5.63 -20.76
N LYS A 95 8.38 -5.03 -21.89
CA LYS A 95 9.02 -3.81 -22.37
C LYS A 95 8.96 -2.68 -21.32
N LYS A 96 7.80 -2.43 -20.74
CA LYS A 96 7.61 -1.41 -19.70
C LYS A 96 8.51 -1.63 -18.48
N ARG A 97 8.68 -2.87 -18.02
CA ARG A 97 9.60 -3.21 -16.92
C ARG A 97 11.04 -2.79 -17.25
N PHE A 98 11.53 -3.18 -18.41
CA PHE A 98 12.93 -2.91 -18.78
C PHE A 98 13.17 -1.46 -19.18
N ASP A 99 12.21 -0.79 -19.82
CA ASP A 99 12.24 0.66 -20.02
C ASP A 99 12.32 1.39 -18.67
N ASN A 100 11.56 0.94 -17.65
CA ASN A 100 11.63 1.51 -16.31
C ASN A 100 13.00 1.26 -15.65
N LEU A 101 13.51 0.03 -15.70
CA LEU A 101 14.84 -0.31 -15.20
C LEU A 101 15.92 0.59 -15.82
N GLU A 102 15.89 0.75 -17.14
CA GLU A 102 16.85 1.56 -17.89
C GLU A 102 16.73 3.05 -17.54
N ASN A 103 15.51 3.55 -17.36
CA ASN A 103 15.30 4.93 -16.90
C ASN A 103 15.92 5.18 -15.51
N TRP A 104 15.79 4.21 -14.58
CA TRP A 104 16.40 4.33 -13.26
C TRP A 104 17.93 4.23 -13.30
N ARG A 105 18.50 3.33 -14.11
CA ARG A 105 19.96 3.25 -14.33
C ARG A 105 20.51 4.55 -14.93
N ASN A 106 19.84 5.09 -15.94
CA ASN A 106 20.23 6.37 -16.54
C ASN A 106 20.12 7.53 -15.55
N LEU A 107 19.09 7.54 -14.70
CA LEU A 107 18.97 8.52 -13.63
C LEU A 107 20.12 8.40 -12.63
N ALA A 108 20.47 7.18 -12.22
CA ALA A 108 21.60 6.88 -11.33
C ALA A 108 22.91 7.44 -11.89
N ASN A 109 23.22 7.08 -13.15
CA ASN A 109 24.42 7.53 -13.86
C ASN A 109 24.48 9.06 -13.99
N THR A 110 23.34 9.69 -14.29
CA THR A 110 23.27 11.16 -14.44
C THR A 110 23.50 11.88 -13.12
N LEU A 111 23.09 11.29 -12.01
CA LEU A 111 23.25 11.84 -10.66
C LEU A 111 24.58 11.44 -10.01
N GLY A 112 25.26 10.41 -10.51
CA GLY A 112 26.43 9.82 -9.88
C GLY A 112 26.09 9.02 -8.62
N PHE A 113 24.91 8.41 -8.57
CA PHE A 113 24.43 7.62 -7.42
C PHE A 113 24.44 6.12 -7.73
N ASN A 114 24.55 5.31 -6.68
CA ASN A 114 24.47 3.87 -6.78
C ASN A 114 23.01 3.43 -6.98
N PHE A 115 22.79 2.50 -7.90
CA PHE A 115 21.48 1.93 -8.20
C PHE A 115 21.31 0.60 -7.47
N TYR A 116 20.22 0.46 -6.71
CA TYR A 116 19.83 -0.78 -6.04
C TYR A 116 18.43 -1.20 -6.49
N ALA A 117 18.20 -2.50 -6.56
CA ALA A 117 16.91 -3.09 -6.89
C ALA A 117 16.63 -4.27 -5.97
N ASN A 118 15.47 -4.27 -5.31
CA ASN A 118 15.04 -5.39 -4.48
C ASN A 118 13.99 -6.25 -5.21
N PRO A 119 14.33 -7.49 -5.63
CA PRO A 119 13.42 -8.39 -6.33
C PRO A 119 12.10 -8.65 -5.62
N ASN A 120 12.16 -8.68 -4.29
CA ASN A 120 11.10 -9.20 -3.43
C ASN A 120 10.00 -8.17 -3.18
N ILE A 121 10.20 -6.95 -3.69
CA ILE A 121 9.33 -5.80 -3.50
C ILE A 121 8.47 -5.60 -4.74
N ASP A 122 7.29 -5.00 -4.53
CA ASP A 122 6.36 -4.62 -5.59
C ASP A 122 7.12 -3.99 -6.78
N PRO A 123 6.86 -4.42 -8.03
CA PRO A 123 7.53 -3.89 -9.22
C PRO A 123 7.50 -2.37 -9.35
N ALA A 124 6.45 -1.72 -8.87
CA ALA A 124 6.34 -0.26 -8.89
C ALA A 124 7.29 0.42 -7.87
N LEU A 125 7.71 -0.31 -6.84
CA LEU A 125 8.43 0.24 -5.70
C LEU A 125 9.88 -0.25 -5.55
N ARG A 126 10.34 -1.22 -6.33
CA ARG A 126 11.60 -1.96 -6.06
C ARG A 126 12.93 -1.22 -6.26
N PHE A 127 12.93 -0.06 -6.91
CA PHE A 127 14.18 0.64 -7.26
C PHE A 127 14.57 1.66 -6.21
N ARG A 128 15.88 1.85 -6.02
CA ARG A 128 16.46 2.84 -5.12
C ARG A 128 17.70 3.43 -5.76
N LEU A 129 17.90 4.74 -5.60
CA LEU A 129 19.21 5.36 -5.80
C LEU A 129 19.70 5.85 -4.46
N VAL A 130 20.97 5.58 -4.16
CA VAL A 130 21.61 6.05 -2.94
C VAL A 130 22.95 6.64 -3.29
N GLY A 131 23.27 7.78 -2.70
CA GLY A 131 24.58 8.39 -2.86
C GLY A 131 24.77 9.58 -1.95
N HIS A 132 25.94 10.19 -2.04
CA HIS A 132 26.30 11.35 -1.25
C HIS A 132 26.35 12.61 -2.13
N PHE A 133 25.84 13.73 -1.59
CA PHE A 133 25.94 15.05 -2.23
C PHE A 133 26.35 16.09 -1.19
N PHE A 134 27.55 16.67 -1.32
CA PHE A 134 28.17 17.50 -0.26
C PHE A 134 28.13 16.84 1.14
N ASN A 135 28.51 15.55 1.21
CA ASN A 135 28.46 14.72 2.43
C ASN A 135 27.06 14.51 3.04
N LEU A 136 25.99 14.96 2.39
CA LEU A 136 24.62 14.62 2.76
C LEU A 136 24.24 13.29 2.10
N LEU A 137 23.69 12.37 2.88
CA LEU A 137 23.14 11.13 2.35
C LEU A 137 21.83 11.43 1.63
N VAL A 138 21.76 11.03 0.36
CA VAL A 138 20.60 11.20 -0.51
C VAL A 138 20.04 9.84 -0.88
N ILE A 139 18.72 9.70 -0.71
CA ILE A 139 17.99 8.47 -0.97
C ILE A 139 16.84 8.80 -1.91
N ILE A 140 16.81 8.19 -3.08
CA ILE A 140 15.78 8.38 -4.09
C ILE A 140 15.02 7.08 -4.28
N PHE A 141 13.69 7.14 -4.17
CA PHE A 141 12.86 5.96 -4.27
C PHE A 141 11.47 6.27 -4.85
N PRO A 142 10.86 5.34 -5.59
CA PRO A 142 9.48 5.45 -6.03
C PRO A 142 8.53 5.32 -4.83
N GLY A 143 7.40 6.03 -4.89
CA GLY A 143 6.36 5.88 -3.88
C GLY A 143 5.03 6.50 -4.30
N LEU A 144 4.05 6.34 -3.42
CA LEU A 144 2.70 6.87 -3.59
C LEU A 144 2.48 7.98 -2.57
N LYS A 145 2.00 9.15 -3.02
CA LYS A 145 1.66 10.27 -2.13
C LYS A 145 0.18 10.62 -2.26
N ASN A 146 -0.48 10.86 -1.12
CA ASN A 146 -1.81 11.45 -1.09
C ASN A 146 -1.72 12.92 -1.50
N TYR A 147 -2.28 13.27 -2.66
CA TYR A 147 -2.32 14.61 -3.20
C TYR A 147 -3.77 14.99 -3.52
N ARG A 148 -4.32 15.95 -2.76
CA ARG A 148 -5.69 16.49 -2.96
C ARG A 148 -6.76 15.39 -3.16
N ASN A 149 -6.79 14.42 -2.25
CA ASN A 149 -7.72 13.27 -2.24
C ASN A 149 -7.46 12.19 -3.32
N THR A 150 -6.34 12.26 -4.04
CA THR A 150 -5.93 11.23 -5.00
C THR A 150 -4.56 10.68 -4.61
N ILE A 151 -4.39 9.36 -4.70
CA ILE A 151 -3.07 8.73 -4.53
C ILE A 151 -2.31 8.86 -5.86
N LEU A 152 -1.18 9.56 -5.85
CA LEU A 152 -0.36 9.77 -7.03
C LEU A 152 0.98 9.03 -6.93
N PRO A 153 1.39 8.31 -7.98
CA PRO A 153 2.74 7.77 -8.08
C PRO A 153 3.75 8.87 -8.41
N GLY A 154 4.97 8.69 -7.90
CA GLY A 154 6.09 9.56 -8.21
C GLY A 154 7.37 9.08 -7.57
N VAL A 155 8.33 10.00 -7.51
CA VAL A 155 9.66 9.77 -6.94
C VAL A 155 9.84 10.66 -5.72
N PHE A 156 10.25 10.05 -4.61
CA PHE A 156 10.72 10.74 -3.42
C PHE A 156 12.24 10.90 -3.50
N VAL A 157 12.71 12.09 -3.14
CA VAL A 157 14.11 12.46 -3.01
C VAL A 157 14.29 12.91 -1.57
N GLY A 158 14.84 12.03 -0.75
CA GLY A 158 15.13 12.26 0.64
C GLY A 158 16.58 12.70 0.84
N ILE A 159 16.79 13.73 1.65
CA ILE A 159 18.10 14.15 2.15
C ILE A 159 18.09 13.93 3.66
N GLN A 160 18.98 13.08 4.14
CA GLN A 160 19.17 12.87 5.58
C GLN A 160 20.17 13.89 6.12
N HIS A 161 19.81 14.57 7.19
CA HIS A 161 20.58 15.67 7.75
C HIS A 161 20.52 15.70 9.27
N ALA A 162 21.43 16.47 9.88
CA ALA A 162 21.45 16.69 11.31
C ALA A 162 20.13 17.29 11.79
N SER A 163 19.79 17.00 13.04
CA SER A 163 18.52 17.46 13.62
C SER A 163 18.42 18.98 13.58
N MET A 164 17.34 19.48 12.99
CA MET A 164 16.98 20.89 12.95
C MET A 164 15.83 21.17 13.93
N ILE A 165 15.98 22.24 14.71
CA ILE A 165 14.90 22.76 15.55
C ILE A 165 13.89 23.56 14.71
N GLU A 166 12.68 23.75 15.23
CA GLU A 166 11.59 24.37 14.49
C GLU A 166 11.92 25.80 14.01
N GLU A 167 12.68 26.57 14.80
CA GLU A 167 13.14 27.92 14.44
C GLU A 167 14.07 27.90 13.22
N GLN A 168 14.97 26.91 13.14
CA GLN A 168 15.86 26.76 11.99
C GLN A 168 15.06 26.39 10.74
N ILE A 169 14.10 25.48 10.86
CA ILE A 169 13.21 25.10 9.75
C ILE A 169 12.40 26.32 9.28
N LYS A 170 11.86 27.12 10.21
CA LYS A 170 11.16 28.37 9.90
C LYS A 170 12.08 29.39 9.22
N SER A 171 13.33 29.50 9.65
CA SER A 171 14.32 30.40 9.03
C SER A 171 14.63 29.98 7.59
N VAL A 172 14.88 28.68 7.36
CA VAL A 172 15.14 28.15 6.02
C VAL A 172 13.95 28.40 5.09
N ASN A 173 12.72 28.12 5.55
CA ASN A 173 11.49 28.37 4.79
C ASN A 173 11.24 29.85 4.43
N LYS A 174 11.86 30.80 5.13
CA LYS A 174 11.77 32.24 4.84
C LYS A 174 12.86 32.74 3.90
N SER A 175 13.84 31.91 3.55
CA SER A 175 14.91 32.32 2.62
C SER A 175 14.35 32.62 1.22
N GLU A 176 14.86 33.67 0.58
CA GLU A 176 14.37 34.12 -0.73
C GLU A 176 14.54 33.05 -1.81
N ASP A 177 15.71 32.41 -1.85
CA ASP A 177 16.01 31.31 -2.77
C ASP A 177 15.01 30.16 -2.64
N LEU A 178 14.67 29.76 -1.40
CA LEU A 178 13.72 28.67 -1.18
C LEU A 178 12.29 29.08 -1.54
N ILE A 179 11.90 30.32 -1.28
CA ILE A 179 10.59 30.83 -1.71
C ILE A 179 10.49 30.82 -3.24
N GLN A 180 11.52 31.26 -3.95
CA GLN A 180 11.57 31.20 -5.41
C GLN A 180 11.52 29.76 -5.92
N PHE A 181 12.26 28.85 -5.28
CA PHE A 181 12.22 27.43 -5.61
C PHE A 181 10.84 26.82 -5.37
N GLN A 182 10.20 27.07 -4.23
CA GLN A 182 8.85 26.61 -3.91
C GLN A 182 7.81 27.13 -4.90
N LYS A 183 7.95 28.38 -5.40
CA LYS A 183 7.11 28.88 -6.49
C LYS A 183 7.25 28.05 -7.76
N LYS A 184 8.49 27.69 -8.15
CA LYS A 184 8.75 26.79 -9.29
C LYS A 184 8.14 25.41 -9.06
N LEU A 185 8.30 24.83 -7.86
CA LEU A 185 7.72 23.53 -7.49
C LEU A 185 6.19 23.53 -7.56
N LYS A 186 5.53 24.58 -7.06
CA LYS A 186 4.07 24.73 -7.15
C LYS A 186 3.58 24.72 -8.60
N ILE A 187 4.28 25.43 -9.49
CA ILE A 187 3.99 25.38 -10.94
C ILE A 187 4.21 23.97 -11.47
N ALA A 188 5.25 23.28 -11.01
CA ALA A 188 5.58 21.90 -11.37
C ALA A 188 4.62 20.84 -10.79
N LYS A 189 3.81 21.20 -9.77
CA LYS A 189 3.07 20.29 -8.87
C LYS A 189 3.96 19.35 -8.06
N ASP A 190 5.22 19.74 -7.87
CA ASP A 190 6.12 19.04 -6.96
C ASP A 190 5.85 19.50 -5.52
N GLU A 191 6.08 18.62 -4.55
CA GLU A 191 5.86 18.94 -3.14
C GLU A 191 7.14 18.78 -2.34
N PHE A 192 7.35 19.69 -1.42
CA PHE A 192 8.58 19.79 -0.65
C PHE A 192 8.24 19.96 0.83
N GLU A 193 8.99 19.25 1.68
CA GLU A 193 8.82 19.27 3.13
C GLU A 193 10.19 19.18 3.81
N ILE A 194 10.36 19.98 4.86
CA ILE A 194 11.51 19.88 5.77
C ILE A 194 10.97 19.40 7.12
N SER A 195 11.50 18.29 7.60
CA SER A 195 11.27 17.80 8.97
C SER A 195 12.52 17.98 9.82
N SER A 196 12.50 17.51 11.07
CA SER A 196 13.64 17.65 11.97
C SER A 196 14.89 16.92 11.49
N THR A 197 14.79 15.72 10.92
CA THR A 197 15.96 14.91 10.51
C THR A 197 16.03 14.59 9.03
N MET A 198 14.98 14.91 8.28
CA MET A 198 14.89 14.59 6.86
C MET A 198 14.21 15.70 6.07
N THR A 199 14.77 16.01 4.90
CA THR A 199 14.16 16.92 3.93
C THR A 199 13.76 16.11 2.70
N VAL A 200 12.53 16.28 2.24
CA VAL A 200 11.93 15.42 1.20
C VAL A 200 11.35 16.27 0.08
N LEU A 201 11.69 15.91 -1.15
CA LEU A 201 11.04 16.38 -2.37
C LEU A 201 10.29 15.22 -3.02
N PHE A 202 9.01 15.44 -3.33
CA PHE A 202 8.18 14.51 -4.11
C PHE A 202 7.93 15.07 -5.51
N ILE A 203 8.30 14.28 -6.52
CA ILE A 203 8.15 14.58 -7.94
C ILE A 203 7.11 13.63 -8.55
N PRO A 204 5.86 14.05 -8.80
CA PRO A 204 4.83 13.19 -9.36
C PRO A 204 5.05 12.85 -10.84
N ASP A 205 4.59 11.68 -11.26
CA ASP A 205 4.71 11.20 -12.65
C ASP A 205 3.73 11.85 -13.65
N ILE A 206 2.85 12.76 -13.20
CA ILE A 206 1.74 13.34 -13.98
C ILE A 206 2.20 14.05 -15.27
N ARG A 207 3.45 14.54 -15.31
CA ARG A 207 3.96 15.38 -16.42
C ARG A 207 4.83 14.65 -17.44
N LYS A 208 5.04 13.33 -17.31
CA LYS A 208 5.93 12.54 -18.19
C LYS A 208 7.29 13.23 -18.42
N ARG A 209 7.95 13.67 -17.35
CA ARG A 209 9.29 14.28 -17.45
C ARG A 209 10.28 13.27 -18.02
N THR A 210 11.19 13.71 -18.87
CA THR A 210 12.32 12.89 -19.29
C THR A 210 13.25 12.64 -18.09
N THR A 211 14.06 11.58 -18.16
CA THR A 211 15.07 11.27 -17.15
C THR A 211 16.02 12.45 -16.91
N SER A 212 16.42 13.16 -17.97
CA SER A 212 17.26 14.35 -17.89
C SER A 212 16.59 15.52 -17.16
N GLN A 213 15.32 15.82 -17.45
CA GLN A 213 14.57 16.86 -16.75
C GLN A 213 14.39 16.53 -15.26
N ARG A 214 14.11 15.27 -14.94
CA ARG A 214 14.01 14.80 -13.56
C ARG A 214 15.35 14.95 -12.83
N ALA A 215 16.44 14.54 -13.45
CA ALA A 215 17.78 14.67 -12.89
C ALA A 215 18.14 16.14 -12.62
N GLN A 216 17.80 17.07 -13.53
CA GLN A 216 18.06 18.50 -13.31
C GLN A 216 17.32 19.04 -12.09
N VAL A 217 16.03 18.73 -11.96
CA VAL A 217 15.23 19.16 -10.79
C VAL A 217 15.83 18.62 -9.48
N ILE A 218 16.31 17.38 -9.49
CA ILE A 218 16.99 16.78 -8.35
C ILE A 218 18.30 17.53 -8.06
N LYS A 219 19.14 17.80 -9.06
CA LYS A 219 20.40 18.54 -8.88
C LYS A 219 20.17 19.95 -8.33
N ASP A 220 19.19 20.67 -8.85
CA ASP A 220 18.81 22.00 -8.39
C ASP A 220 18.36 21.97 -6.92
N PHE A 221 17.52 20.98 -6.58
CA PHE A 221 17.05 20.74 -5.23
C PHE A 221 18.20 20.45 -4.26
N LEU A 222 19.06 19.49 -4.60
CA LEU A 222 20.21 19.10 -3.77
C LEU A 222 21.18 20.26 -3.57
N SER A 223 21.48 21.02 -4.64
CA SER A 223 22.38 22.19 -4.59
C SER A 223 21.84 23.33 -3.74
N LEU A 224 20.51 23.51 -3.73
CA LEU A 224 19.86 24.49 -2.87
C LEU A 224 19.91 24.06 -1.40
N MET A 225 19.54 22.80 -1.12
CA MET A 225 19.46 22.27 0.24
C MET A 225 20.83 22.11 0.90
N ALA A 226 21.88 21.79 0.14
CA ALA A 226 23.24 21.71 0.66
C ALA A 226 23.76 23.00 1.33
N ARG A 227 23.14 24.15 1.06
CA ARG A 227 23.47 25.44 1.70
C ARG A 227 22.89 25.58 3.11
N TYR A 228 21.81 24.85 3.40
CA TYR A 228 21.04 24.97 4.64
C TYR A 228 21.20 23.76 5.55
N LEU A 229 21.49 22.59 4.99
CA LEU A 229 21.53 21.32 5.71
C LEU A 229 22.96 20.96 6.13
N LYS A 230 23.08 20.28 7.26
CA LYS A 230 24.34 19.68 7.75
C LYS A 230 24.23 18.15 7.71
N PRO A 231 25.31 17.41 7.41
CA PRO A 231 25.31 15.94 7.45
C PRO A 231 24.82 15.37 8.79
N GLY A 232 23.93 14.38 8.74
CA GLY A 232 23.21 13.85 9.90
C GLY A 232 23.76 12.58 10.54
N MET A 233 25.00 12.18 10.23
CA MET A 233 25.53 10.85 10.57
C MET A 233 25.87 10.63 12.07
N GLU A 234 25.26 11.38 12.99
CA GLU A 234 25.71 11.40 14.39
C GLU A 234 24.99 10.38 15.29
N LYS A 235 23.91 9.73 14.86
CA LYS A 235 23.17 8.78 15.71
C LYS A 235 22.53 7.63 14.94
N CYS A 236 22.56 6.45 15.53
CA CYS A 236 21.77 5.30 15.09
C CYS A 236 20.27 5.59 15.34
N GLU A 237 19.44 5.36 14.32
CA GLU A 237 17.99 5.59 14.33
C GLU A 237 17.19 4.38 14.85
N GLY A 238 17.88 3.35 15.34
CA GLY A 238 17.23 2.20 15.98
C GLY A 238 16.43 2.60 17.22
N LEU A 239 15.13 2.27 17.24
CA LEU A 239 14.15 2.66 18.28
C LEU A 239 14.61 2.40 19.72
N GLU A 240 15.43 1.38 19.95
CA GLU A 240 15.91 0.98 21.29
C GLU A 240 17.44 1.01 21.39
N CYS A 241 18.10 1.68 20.44
CA CYS A 241 19.56 1.76 20.42
C CYS A 241 20.07 2.60 21.59
N LYS A 242 20.76 1.95 22.53
CA LYS A 242 21.47 2.61 23.64
C LYS A 242 22.95 2.82 23.34
N LYS A 243 23.45 2.31 22.20
CA LYS A 243 24.85 2.38 21.82
C LYS A 243 25.16 3.73 21.17
N GLY A 244 26.28 4.33 21.56
CA GLY A 244 26.85 5.49 20.87
C GLY A 244 27.53 5.11 19.55
N LEU A 245 27.96 6.13 18.81
CA LEU A 245 28.60 6.17 17.47
C LEU A 245 29.80 5.24 17.18
N LYS A 246 30.13 4.28 18.03
CA LYS A 246 31.35 3.47 17.86
C LYS A 246 31.27 2.44 16.73
N GLU A 247 30.09 2.18 16.18
CA GLU A 247 29.84 1.22 15.11
C GLU A 247 29.47 1.92 13.81
N PRO A 248 29.90 1.41 12.64
CA PRO A 248 29.47 1.93 11.35
C PRO A 248 27.95 1.83 11.22
N LEU A 249 27.34 2.88 10.67
CA LEU A 249 25.92 2.91 10.35
C LEU A 249 25.70 2.34 8.95
N HIS A 250 24.67 1.52 8.80
CA HIS A 250 24.21 1.00 7.52
C HIS A 250 22.87 1.63 7.17
N LEU A 251 22.63 1.84 5.89
CA LEU A 251 21.31 2.23 5.40
C LEU A 251 20.42 0.99 5.34
N VAL A 252 19.30 1.04 6.07
CA VAL A 252 18.36 -0.05 6.22
C VAL A 252 16.97 0.44 5.85
N PHE A 253 16.30 -0.27 4.95
CA PHE A 253 14.90 -0.02 4.66
C PHE A 253 14.05 -0.99 5.46
N ILE A 254 13.25 -0.46 6.39
CA ILE A 254 12.24 -1.21 7.12
C ILE A 254 10.89 -0.86 6.51
N ASN A 255 10.23 -1.83 5.86
CA ASN A 255 8.99 -1.60 5.12
C ASN A 255 9.09 -0.38 4.17
N MET A 256 10.20 -0.30 3.40
CA MET A 256 10.49 0.77 2.44
C MET A 256 10.87 2.13 3.01
N ILE A 257 10.86 2.29 4.33
CA ILE A 257 11.25 3.53 4.99
C ILE A 257 12.74 3.45 5.32
N PRO A 258 13.57 4.41 4.87
CA PRO A 258 15.00 4.40 5.14
C PRO A 258 15.33 4.77 6.59
N TYR A 259 16.28 4.05 7.18
CA TYR A 259 16.86 4.31 8.50
C TYR A 259 18.38 4.11 8.46
N LEU A 260 19.13 4.87 9.24
CA LEU A 260 20.55 4.63 9.50
C LEU A 260 20.71 3.86 10.81
N MET A 261 21.14 2.60 10.73
CA MET A 261 21.19 1.69 11.88
C MET A 261 22.55 1.01 12.01
N CYS A 262 23.03 0.81 13.24
CA CYS A 262 24.20 -0.03 13.48
C CYS A 262 23.85 -1.52 13.37
N SER A 263 24.84 -2.36 13.12
CA SER A 263 24.67 -3.81 12.88
C SER A 263 23.89 -4.51 14.00
N ASP A 264 24.10 -4.10 15.25
CA ASP A 264 23.38 -4.62 16.42
C ASP A 264 21.89 -4.31 16.41
N CYS A 265 21.50 -3.12 15.94
CA CYS A 265 20.09 -2.77 15.84
C CYS A 265 19.42 -3.56 14.72
N ILE A 266 20.15 -3.83 13.63
CA ILE A 266 19.66 -4.61 12.49
C ILE A 266 19.36 -6.04 12.93
N SER A 267 20.27 -6.68 13.68
CA SER A 267 20.07 -8.05 14.16
C SER A 267 18.86 -8.19 15.10
N GLN A 268 18.49 -7.12 15.81
CA GLN A 268 17.37 -7.11 16.75
C GLN A 268 16.00 -6.84 16.11
N ILE A 269 15.92 -6.37 14.85
CA ILE A 269 14.63 -6.00 14.22
C ILE A 269 13.61 -7.14 14.30
N THR A 270 14.04 -8.37 14.00
CA THR A 270 13.16 -9.54 14.03
C THR A 270 12.64 -9.85 15.44
N GLU A 271 13.48 -9.70 16.46
CA GLU A 271 13.11 -9.95 17.85
C GLU A 271 12.18 -8.86 18.38
N ILE A 272 12.47 -7.59 18.07
CA ILE A 272 11.59 -6.45 18.38
C ILE A 272 10.21 -6.67 17.73
N GLY A 273 10.18 -7.09 16.46
CA GLY A 273 8.93 -7.43 15.75
C GLY A 273 8.12 -8.51 16.46
N LYS A 274 8.78 -9.62 16.87
CA LYS A 274 8.14 -10.70 17.65
C LYS A 274 7.63 -10.22 19.01
N ARG A 275 8.41 -9.42 19.74
CA ARG A 275 8.00 -8.88 21.04
C ARG A 275 6.82 -7.92 20.89
N LYS A 276 6.87 -7.00 19.91
CA LYS A 276 5.76 -6.08 19.61
C LYS A 276 4.50 -6.80 19.16
N LYS A 277 4.65 -7.92 18.44
CA LYS A 277 3.53 -8.81 18.12
C LYS A 277 2.90 -9.40 19.37
N ALA A 278 3.70 -9.92 20.28
CA ALA A 278 3.23 -10.48 21.54
C ALA A 278 2.57 -9.43 22.44
N GLU A 279 3.10 -8.20 22.47
CA GLU A 279 2.48 -7.05 23.14
C GLU A 279 1.13 -6.72 22.51
N TYR A 280 1.04 -6.62 21.18
CA TYR A 280 -0.21 -6.37 20.45
C TYR A 280 -1.24 -7.48 20.68
N GLU A 281 -0.82 -8.74 20.70
CA GLU A 281 -1.70 -9.88 20.97
C GLU A 281 -2.30 -9.83 22.38
N LYS A 282 -1.59 -9.24 23.34
CA LYS A 282 -2.05 -9.02 24.72
C LYS A 282 -2.87 -7.74 24.91
N GLN A 283 -2.91 -6.84 23.92
CA GLN A 283 -3.74 -5.64 24.02
C GLN A 283 -5.23 -6.01 24.13
N PRO A 284 -6.00 -5.30 24.97
CA PRO A 284 -7.41 -5.57 25.14
C PRO A 284 -8.14 -5.31 23.81
N THR A 285 -9.06 -6.21 23.49
CA THR A 285 -10.04 -5.97 22.44
C THR A 285 -11.07 -5.02 23.02
N ASN A 286 -11.10 -3.76 22.58
CA ASN A 286 -12.09 -2.80 23.06
C ASN A 286 -13.46 -3.04 22.41
N LEU A 287 -13.99 -4.25 22.63
CA LEU A 287 -15.32 -4.67 22.24
C LEU A 287 -16.38 -3.68 22.76
N LYS A 288 -16.19 -3.14 23.97
CA LYS A 288 -17.07 -2.12 24.56
C LYS A 288 -17.19 -0.85 23.72
N ILE A 289 -16.07 -0.35 23.18
CA ILE A 289 -16.07 0.85 22.32
C ILE A 289 -16.74 0.52 20.98
N GLY A 290 -16.48 -0.67 20.44
CA GLY A 290 -17.18 -1.16 19.23
C GLY A 290 -18.70 -1.26 19.43
N ILE A 291 -19.15 -1.80 20.57
CA ILE A 291 -20.57 -1.90 20.93
C ILE A 291 -21.20 -0.51 21.07
N ILE A 292 -20.60 0.40 21.85
CA ILE A 292 -21.15 1.74 22.09
C ILE A 292 -21.32 2.51 20.77
N ASN A 293 -20.31 2.45 19.90
CA ASN A 293 -20.38 3.16 18.62
C ASN A 293 -21.32 2.47 17.63
N GLY A 294 -21.38 1.12 17.65
CA GLY A 294 -22.39 0.35 16.91
C GLY A 294 -23.81 0.77 17.30
N CYS A 295 -24.08 0.91 18.60
CA CYS A 295 -25.36 1.40 19.11
C CYS A 295 -25.62 2.85 18.69
N MET A 296 -24.65 3.77 18.82
CA MET A 296 -24.86 5.17 18.46
C MET A 296 -25.12 5.36 16.96
N THR A 297 -24.31 4.73 16.11
CA THR A 297 -24.51 4.79 14.65
C THR A 297 -25.82 4.14 14.25
N GLY A 298 -26.14 3.00 14.87
CA GLY A 298 -27.41 2.31 14.69
C GLY A 298 -28.62 3.17 15.10
N LEU A 299 -28.52 3.92 16.19
CA LEU A 299 -29.56 4.84 16.66
C LEU A 299 -29.70 6.06 15.73
N LEU A 300 -28.60 6.62 15.24
CA LEU A 300 -28.63 7.71 14.26
C LEU A 300 -29.22 7.25 12.93
N CYS A 301 -28.91 6.02 12.51
CA CYS A 301 -29.58 5.37 11.39
C CYS A 301 -31.09 5.29 11.69
N ALA A 302 -31.47 4.63 12.78
CA ALA A 302 -32.86 4.46 13.19
C ALA A 302 -33.70 5.74 13.10
N ILE A 303 -33.18 6.83 13.65
CA ILE A 303 -33.84 8.14 13.66
C ILE A 303 -33.91 8.72 12.24
N GLY A 304 -32.80 8.73 11.50
CA GLY A 304 -32.76 9.25 10.13
C GLY A 304 -33.66 8.47 9.17
N GLY A 305 -33.74 7.15 9.33
CA GLY A 305 -34.53 6.26 8.49
C GLY A 305 -36.02 6.36 8.76
N GLY A 306 -36.41 6.42 10.04
CA GLY A 306 -37.79 6.70 10.43
C GLY A 306 -38.27 8.04 9.87
N MET A 307 -37.44 9.08 9.91
CA MET A 307 -37.78 10.40 9.35
C MET A 307 -37.84 10.40 7.81
N LEU A 308 -36.93 9.70 7.12
CA LEU A 308 -36.90 9.61 5.65
C LEU A 308 -38.05 8.78 5.07
N ILE A 309 -38.41 7.67 5.72
CA ILE A 309 -39.53 6.81 5.32
C ILE A 309 -40.85 7.57 5.51
N ALA A 310 -41.01 8.29 6.62
CA ALA A 310 -42.18 9.13 6.87
C ALA A 310 -42.34 10.27 5.85
N PHE A 311 -41.23 10.84 5.34
CA PHE A 311 -41.28 11.95 4.38
C PHE A 311 -41.36 11.53 2.91
N VAL A 312 -40.85 10.36 2.52
CA VAL A 312 -40.67 10.01 1.11
C VAL A 312 -40.96 8.52 0.83
N GLN A 313 -42.24 8.15 0.82
CA GLN A 313 -42.70 6.75 0.66
C GLN A 313 -42.17 5.99 -0.58
N LYS A 314 -41.70 6.65 -1.65
CA LYS A 314 -41.18 5.98 -2.88
C LYS A 314 -39.69 6.21 -3.19
N LEU A 315 -39.07 7.26 -2.65
CA LEU A 315 -37.64 7.57 -2.87
C LEU A 315 -36.76 7.27 -1.64
N GLY A 316 -37.39 7.06 -0.48
CA GLY A 316 -36.73 6.87 0.80
C GLY A 316 -35.82 5.65 0.82
N PHE A 317 -36.21 4.52 0.22
CA PHE A 317 -35.43 3.27 0.29
C PHE A 317 -34.04 3.35 -0.39
N ALA A 318 -33.93 4.04 -1.53
CA ALA A 318 -32.65 4.19 -2.22
C ALA A 318 -31.70 5.17 -1.50
N LEU A 319 -32.23 6.27 -0.97
CA LEU A 319 -31.46 7.21 -0.14
C LEU A 319 -31.07 6.58 1.21
N TRP A 320 -31.95 5.74 1.76
CA TRP A 320 -31.75 5.04 3.01
C TRP A 320 -30.62 4.01 2.95
N SER A 321 -30.56 3.22 1.88
CA SER A 321 -29.47 2.27 1.66
C SER A 321 -28.13 2.97 1.46
N ALA A 322 -28.07 4.07 0.68
CA ALA A 322 -26.87 4.87 0.51
C ALA A 322 -26.39 5.52 1.83
N PHE A 323 -27.32 6.02 2.65
CA PHE A 323 -27.02 6.63 3.95
C PHE A 323 -26.56 5.58 4.97
N SER A 324 -27.15 4.40 4.98
CA SER A 324 -26.73 3.27 5.84
C SER A 324 -25.32 2.79 5.49
N VAL A 325 -25.00 2.69 4.20
CA VAL A 325 -23.63 2.39 3.73
C VAL A 325 -22.64 3.48 4.16
N PHE A 326 -23.02 4.76 4.05
CA PHE A 326 -22.20 5.88 4.52
C PHE A 326 -21.95 5.85 6.04
N LEU A 327 -22.95 5.49 6.83
CA LEU A 327 -22.81 5.39 8.29
C LEU A 327 -21.98 4.18 8.73
N VAL A 328 -22.11 3.04 8.05
CA VAL A 328 -21.19 1.89 8.24
C VAL A 328 -19.76 2.32 7.89
N PHE A 329 -19.56 3.04 6.78
CA PHE A 329 -18.24 3.56 6.39
C PHE A 329 -17.67 4.55 7.43
N MET A 330 -18.50 5.44 7.99
CA MET A 330 -18.11 6.35 9.06
C MET A 330 -17.75 5.63 10.36
N LEU A 331 -18.48 4.58 10.73
CA LEU A 331 -18.15 3.74 11.89
C LEU A 331 -16.80 3.03 11.69
N VAL A 332 -16.58 2.47 10.49
CA VAL A 332 -15.32 1.82 10.13
C VAL A 332 -14.15 2.82 10.17
N ASN A 333 -14.31 4.04 9.64
CA ASN A 333 -13.20 4.99 9.56
C ASN A 333 -12.95 5.80 10.85
N ASN A 334 -13.98 6.30 11.53
CA ASN A 334 -13.79 7.20 12.67
C ASN A 334 -13.45 6.47 13.97
N VAL A 335 -13.94 5.24 14.17
CA VAL A 335 -13.75 4.51 15.43
C VAL A 335 -12.46 3.69 15.38
N ILE A 336 -12.22 3.00 14.26
CA ILE A 336 -11.15 2.01 14.16
C ILE A 336 -9.78 2.66 14.05
N VAL A 337 -9.67 3.75 13.30
CA VAL A 337 -8.39 4.46 13.11
C VAL A 337 -8.00 5.27 14.35
N LYS A 338 -8.97 5.79 15.12
CA LYS A 338 -8.70 6.67 16.26
C LYS A 338 -8.52 5.93 17.60
N ALA A 339 -9.05 4.72 17.77
CA ALA A 339 -9.08 4.07 19.09
C ALA A 339 -7.82 3.27 19.47
N LEU A 340 -6.85 3.06 18.57
CA LEU A 340 -5.60 2.31 18.83
C LEU A 340 -5.82 0.92 19.48
N THR A 341 -6.87 0.20 19.10
CA THR A 341 -7.27 -1.06 19.74
C THR A 341 -7.08 -2.29 18.87
N LYS A 342 -6.81 -3.44 19.50
CA LYS A 342 -6.72 -4.74 18.82
C LYS A 342 -8.00 -5.04 18.07
N TRP A 343 -7.88 -5.21 16.75
CA TRP A 343 -8.98 -5.52 15.86
C TRP A 343 -9.33 -7.01 15.95
N THR A 344 -10.61 -7.34 16.09
CA THR A 344 -11.07 -8.74 15.99
C THR A 344 -12.24 -8.87 15.05
N ASN A 345 -12.28 -9.99 14.32
CA ASN A 345 -13.43 -10.34 13.47
C ASN A 345 -14.73 -10.35 14.28
N PHE A 346 -14.65 -10.77 15.54
CA PHE A 346 -15.79 -10.75 16.46
C PHE A 346 -16.29 -9.35 16.77
N SER A 347 -15.42 -8.38 17.09
CA SER A 347 -15.86 -7.00 17.40
C SER A 347 -16.48 -6.30 16.18
N MET A 348 -15.96 -6.56 14.98
CA MET A 348 -16.55 -6.03 13.74
C MET A 348 -17.91 -6.68 13.48
N LEU A 349 -18.02 -8.01 13.61
CA LEU A 349 -19.29 -8.72 13.44
C LEU A 349 -20.32 -8.25 14.46
N ALA A 350 -19.95 -8.12 15.73
CA ALA A 350 -20.82 -7.61 16.79
C ALA A 350 -21.29 -6.19 16.48
N SER A 351 -20.40 -5.30 16.00
CA SER A 351 -20.80 -3.94 15.61
C SER A 351 -21.80 -3.96 14.45
N LEU A 352 -21.59 -4.80 13.43
CA LEU A 352 -22.49 -4.89 12.28
C LEU A 352 -23.86 -5.44 12.70
N ILE A 353 -23.90 -6.47 13.55
CA ILE A 353 -25.15 -7.02 14.11
C ILE A 353 -25.88 -5.96 14.95
N ILE A 354 -25.16 -5.20 15.77
CA ILE A 354 -25.78 -4.15 16.60
C ILE A 354 -26.34 -3.02 15.73
N THR A 355 -25.62 -2.61 14.69
CA THR A 355 -26.13 -1.61 13.74
C THR A 355 -27.40 -2.11 13.06
N GLU A 356 -27.43 -3.37 12.64
CA GLU A 356 -28.62 -4.02 12.07
C GLU A 356 -29.80 -4.05 13.07
N LEU A 357 -29.58 -4.51 14.31
CA LEU A 357 -30.60 -4.50 15.36
C LEU A 357 -31.14 -3.10 15.66
N SER A 358 -30.27 -2.10 15.60
CA SER A 358 -30.66 -0.71 15.83
C SER A 358 -31.51 -0.17 14.67
N ILE A 359 -31.24 -0.58 13.42
CA ILE A 359 -32.09 -0.23 12.28
C ILE A 359 -33.51 -0.76 12.49
N TYR A 360 -33.67 -2.03 12.91
CA TYR A 360 -34.98 -2.59 13.25
C TYR A 360 -35.69 -1.81 14.36
N LEU A 361 -34.94 -1.42 15.41
CA LEU A 361 -35.49 -0.59 16.48
C LEU A 361 -35.97 0.78 15.97
N GLY A 362 -35.26 1.38 15.03
CA GLY A 362 -35.66 2.64 14.41
C GLY A 362 -36.93 2.56 13.60
N ILE A 363 -37.06 1.51 12.80
CA ILE A 363 -38.28 1.24 12.03
C ILE A 363 -39.46 1.08 12.99
N PHE A 364 -39.28 0.31 14.06
CA PHE A 364 -40.30 0.14 15.10
C PHE A 364 -40.71 1.47 15.73
N LEU A 365 -39.75 2.30 16.14
CA LEU A 365 -40.02 3.64 16.71
C LEU A 365 -40.68 4.59 15.69
N GLY A 366 -40.33 4.46 14.41
CA GLY A 366 -40.98 5.18 13.31
C GLY A 366 -42.46 4.79 13.18
N SER A 367 -42.77 3.50 13.20
CA SER A 367 -44.15 3.00 13.19
C SER A 367 -44.95 3.49 14.41
N VAL A 368 -44.33 3.51 15.59
CA VAL A 368 -44.93 4.11 16.80
C VAL A 368 -45.23 5.61 16.58
N GLY A 369 -44.27 6.36 16.03
CA GLY A 369 -44.44 7.79 15.77
C GLY A 369 -45.53 8.11 14.74
N GLU A 370 -45.63 7.31 13.68
CA GLU A 370 -46.67 7.44 12.65
C GLU A 370 -48.08 7.22 13.23
N VAL A 371 -48.23 6.20 14.09
CA VAL A 371 -49.50 5.94 14.80
C VAL A 371 -49.86 7.08 15.76
N ILE A 372 -48.88 7.62 16.48
CA ILE A 372 -49.09 8.75 17.42
C ILE A 372 -49.46 10.04 16.68
N LEU A 373 -48.81 10.34 15.54
CA LEU A 373 -49.06 11.55 14.74
C LEU A 373 -50.35 11.46 13.92
N GLY A 374 -50.84 10.26 13.62
CA GLY A 374 -52.07 10.00 12.86
C GLY A 374 -53.41 10.28 13.58
N GLN A 375 -53.40 10.98 14.73
CA GLN A 375 -54.58 11.46 15.49
C GLN A 375 -55.47 10.41 16.20
N GLN A 376 -54.93 9.28 16.69
CA GLN A 376 -55.63 8.48 17.70
C GLN A 376 -54.79 8.35 18.98
N PHE A 377 -55.19 9.06 20.04
CA PHE A 377 -54.58 8.96 21.38
C PHE A 377 -54.83 7.61 22.07
N SER A 378 -55.67 6.75 21.47
CA SER A 378 -55.84 5.35 21.84
C SER A 378 -55.25 4.48 20.73
N PHE A 379 -54.06 3.91 20.97
CA PHE A 379 -53.46 2.92 20.08
C PHE A 379 -53.31 1.59 20.81
N SER A 380 -53.43 0.50 20.06
CA SER A 380 -53.16 -0.85 20.57
C SER A 380 -51.72 -1.24 20.25
N TRP A 381 -51.02 -1.86 21.20
CA TRP A 381 -49.71 -2.46 20.95
C TRP A 381 -49.74 -3.49 19.81
N ASN A 382 -50.87 -4.17 19.62
CA ASN A 382 -51.05 -5.12 18.53
C ASN A 382 -51.04 -4.42 17.16
N GLU A 383 -51.61 -3.21 17.06
CA GLU A 383 -51.63 -2.45 15.79
C GLU A 383 -50.23 -1.96 15.41
N ILE A 384 -49.44 -1.51 16.38
CA ILE A 384 -48.02 -1.13 16.15
C ILE A 384 -47.21 -2.35 15.73
N LEU A 385 -47.42 -3.49 16.39
CA LEU A 385 -46.70 -4.72 16.11
C LEU A 385 -47.09 -5.31 14.74
N GLU A 386 -48.36 -5.24 14.36
CA GLU A 386 -48.84 -5.63 13.02
C GLU A 386 -48.22 -4.76 11.93
N ARG A 387 -48.23 -3.42 12.08
CA ARG A 387 -47.60 -2.51 11.09
C ARG A 387 -46.09 -2.72 10.99
N PHE A 388 -45.42 -2.97 12.11
CA PHE A 388 -44.00 -3.31 12.12
C PHE A 388 -43.74 -4.63 11.38
N LEU A 389 -44.50 -5.70 11.69
CA LEU A 389 -44.36 -6.99 11.03
C LEU A 389 -44.74 -6.94 9.54
N GLU A 390 -45.76 -6.18 9.17
CA GLU A 390 -46.15 -5.96 7.78
C GLU A 390 -45.01 -5.31 7.00
N PHE A 391 -44.37 -4.28 7.57
CA PHE A 391 -43.19 -3.65 6.99
C PHE A 391 -42.02 -4.64 6.87
N LEU A 392 -41.73 -5.44 7.91
CA LEU A 392 -40.67 -6.45 7.87
C LEU A 392 -40.91 -7.53 6.81
N ASN A 393 -42.17 -7.85 6.53
CA ASN A 393 -42.57 -8.88 5.57
C ASN A 393 -42.72 -8.34 4.14
N THR A 394 -42.50 -7.05 3.90
CA THR A 394 -42.49 -6.52 2.53
C THR A 394 -41.35 -7.16 1.71
N PRO A 395 -41.62 -7.65 0.49
CA PRO A 395 -40.60 -8.26 -0.37
C PRO A 395 -39.41 -7.34 -0.61
N GLU A 396 -39.65 -6.03 -0.69
CA GLU A 396 -38.62 -5.01 -0.85
C GLU A 396 -37.67 -4.95 0.35
N PHE A 397 -38.20 -4.97 1.58
CA PHE A 397 -37.40 -4.92 2.79
C PHE A 397 -36.59 -6.20 3.02
N LEU A 398 -37.22 -7.36 2.82
CA LEU A 398 -36.54 -8.66 2.88
C LEU A 398 -35.41 -8.76 1.84
N SER A 399 -35.66 -8.31 0.60
CA SER A 399 -34.66 -8.27 -0.46
C SER A 399 -33.49 -7.34 -0.10
N ILE A 400 -33.76 -6.15 0.45
CA ILE A 400 -32.73 -5.19 0.86
C ILE A 400 -31.86 -5.75 2.00
N ASN A 401 -32.44 -6.35 3.04
CA ASN A 401 -31.67 -6.90 4.16
C ASN A 401 -30.85 -8.13 3.76
N ILE A 402 -31.43 -9.05 2.99
CA ILE A 402 -30.68 -10.19 2.45
C ILE A 402 -29.52 -9.68 1.59
N THR A 403 -29.77 -8.67 0.75
CA THR A 403 -28.74 -8.07 -0.10
C THR A 403 -27.65 -7.40 0.74
N PHE A 404 -28.02 -6.66 1.79
CA PHE A 404 -27.08 -5.99 2.69
C PHE A 404 -26.21 -6.99 3.46
N ILE A 405 -26.80 -8.06 4.00
CA ILE A 405 -26.07 -9.09 4.73
C ILE A 405 -25.11 -9.85 3.81
N ILE A 406 -25.62 -10.35 2.67
CA ILE A 406 -24.85 -11.23 1.76
C ILE A 406 -23.81 -10.45 0.97
N PHE A 407 -24.14 -9.26 0.47
CA PHE A 407 -23.26 -8.51 -0.44
C PHE A 407 -22.47 -7.39 0.25
N LEU A 408 -22.83 -6.97 1.48
CA LEU A 408 -22.08 -5.95 2.21
C LEU A 408 -21.38 -6.52 3.46
N ILE A 409 -22.12 -7.08 4.42
CA ILE A 409 -21.56 -7.50 5.71
C ILE A 409 -20.54 -8.62 5.55
N ILE A 410 -20.89 -9.69 4.84
CA ILE A 410 -20.00 -10.85 4.67
C ILE A 410 -18.75 -10.46 3.86
N PRO A 411 -18.85 -9.80 2.68
CA PRO A 411 -17.67 -9.47 1.88
C PRO A 411 -16.79 -8.41 2.56
N LEU A 412 -17.37 -7.40 3.22
CA LEU A 412 -16.61 -6.40 3.97
C LEU A 412 -15.88 -7.04 5.15
N SER A 413 -16.52 -8.00 5.83
CA SER A 413 -15.90 -8.76 6.92
C SER A 413 -14.72 -9.60 6.45
N ILE A 414 -14.90 -10.32 5.33
CA ILE A 414 -13.83 -11.12 4.70
C ILE A 414 -12.70 -10.21 4.20
N TYR A 415 -13.03 -9.14 3.47
CA TYR A 415 -12.07 -8.18 2.93
C TYR A 415 -11.22 -7.56 4.04
N ASN A 416 -11.86 -7.08 5.10
CA ASN A 416 -11.15 -6.49 6.22
C ASN A 416 -10.33 -7.55 6.98
N SER A 417 -10.83 -8.78 7.16
CA SER A 417 -10.09 -9.88 7.79
C SER A 417 -8.79 -10.18 7.04
N ILE A 418 -8.86 -10.27 5.71
CA ILE A 418 -7.71 -10.50 4.84
C ILE A 418 -6.72 -9.32 4.93
N ASN A 419 -7.22 -8.08 4.83
CA ASN A 419 -6.35 -6.89 4.82
C ASN A 419 -5.70 -6.59 6.17
N HIS A 420 -6.46 -6.73 7.25
CA HIS A 420 -5.93 -6.57 8.60
C HIS A 420 -4.89 -7.64 8.90
N SER A 421 -5.15 -8.90 8.57
CA SER A 421 -4.16 -9.98 8.73
C SER A 421 -2.86 -9.67 7.99
N LYS A 422 -2.95 -9.18 6.73
CA LYS A 422 -1.78 -8.75 5.95
C LYS A 422 -1.05 -7.55 6.57
N SER A 423 -1.79 -6.53 7.01
CA SER A 423 -1.23 -5.31 7.63
C SER A 423 -0.53 -5.61 8.95
N VAL A 424 -1.16 -6.40 9.82
CA VAL A 424 -0.58 -6.88 11.09
C VAL A 424 0.66 -7.71 10.84
N THR A 425 0.62 -8.63 9.87
CA THR A 425 1.79 -9.45 9.54
C THR A 425 2.96 -8.59 9.08
N ARG A 426 2.75 -7.61 8.20
CA ARG A 426 3.79 -6.67 7.75
C ARG A 426 4.29 -5.74 8.85
N ALA A 427 3.44 -5.38 9.81
CA ALA A 427 3.83 -4.52 10.93
C ALA A 427 4.77 -5.24 11.91
N PHE A 428 4.61 -6.57 12.07
CA PHE A 428 5.36 -7.37 13.06
C PHE A 428 6.44 -8.27 12.48
N SER A 429 6.38 -8.55 11.19
CA SER A 429 7.44 -9.18 10.40
C SER A 429 7.82 -8.21 9.28
N PRO A 430 8.50 -7.09 9.60
CA PRO A 430 8.81 -6.08 8.60
C PRO A 430 9.74 -6.64 7.53
N ASP A 431 9.54 -6.20 6.30
CA ASP A 431 10.52 -6.43 5.24
C ASP A 431 11.75 -5.57 5.53
N VAL A 432 12.92 -6.21 5.68
CA VAL A 432 14.18 -5.55 5.97
C VAL A 432 15.12 -5.72 4.78
N GLU A 433 15.59 -4.59 4.26
CA GLU A 433 16.61 -4.52 3.23
C GLU A 433 17.79 -3.73 3.77
N VAL A 434 19.00 -4.29 3.70
CA VAL A 434 20.23 -3.66 4.18
C VAL A 434 21.09 -3.31 2.97
N ILE A 435 21.50 -2.05 2.87
CA ILE A 435 22.49 -1.60 1.90
C ILE A 435 23.84 -1.54 2.61
N THR A 436 24.74 -2.43 2.22
CA THR A 436 26.06 -2.61 2.87
C THR A 436 27.13 -1.66 2.35
N ASP A 437 26.96 -1.15 1.13
CA ASP A 437 27.97 -0.37 0.41
C ASP A 437 27.43 1.04 0.19
N LEU A 438 27.83 2.00 1.03
CA LEU A 438 27.43 3.42 0.99
C LEU A 438 28.55 4.35 0.55
#